data_AF-A0A6N2N1C0-F1
#
_entry.id   AF-A0A6N2N1C0-F1
#
_cell.length_a   1.000
_cell.length_b   1.000
_cell.length_c   1.000
_cell.angle_alpha   90.00
_cell.angle_beta   90.00
_cell.angle_gamma   90.00
#
_symmetry.space_group_name_H-M   'P 1'
#
loop_
_entity.id
_entity.type
_entity.pdbx_description
1 polymer ?
#
loop_
_entity_poly.entity_id
_entity_poly.type
_entity_poly.pdbx_seq_one_letter_code
_entity_poly.pdbx_strand_id
1 'polypeptide(L)'
;MCTRGHWRPAEDEKLKELVEKYGPHNWNAIAEKLQGRSGKSCRLRWFNQLDPRINRSPFSEEEKKDFWLLTGFMGTDGQLLQGFSQAALIMR
;
A
#
# COMPACT_ATOMS: atom_id res chain seq x y z
N MET A 1 -15.42 15.77 0.40
CA MET A 1 -13.97 16.06 0.40
C MET A 1 -13.23 14.82 0.89
N CYS A 2 -12.26 14.30 0.15
CA CYS A 2 -11.43 13.17 0.62
C CYS A 2 -10.35 13.71 1.57
N THR A 3 -10.25 13.15 2.77
CA THR A 3 -9.25 13.56 3.76
C THR A 3 -7.91 12.89 3.43
N ARG A 4 -6.86 13.70 3.17
CA ARG A 4 -5.46 13.23 3.11
C ARG A 4 -4.90 12.99 4.52
N GLY A 5 -5.72 12.47 5.43
CA GLY A 5 -5.34 12.20 6.81
C GLY A 5 -4.70 10.83 6.97
N HIS A 6 -3.97 10.63 8.07
CA HIS A 6 -3.49 9.31 8.46
C HIS A 6 -4.66 8.33 8.61
N TRP A 7 -4.46 7.07 8.20
CA TRP A 7 -5.44 6.00 8.42
C TRP A 7 -5.55 5.72 9.91
N ARG A 8 -6.77 5.77 10.44
CA ARG A 8 -7.05 5.40 11.82
C ARG A 8 -7.23 3.89 11.92
N PRO A 9 -6.91 3.27 13.07
CA PRO A 9 -7.15 1.83 13.28
C PRO A 9 -8.59 1.40 12.98
N ALA A 10 -9.57 2.22 13.36
CA ALA A 10 -10.99 1.96 13.07
C ALA A 10 -11.31 1.98 11.55
N GLU A 11 -10.61 2.79 10.76
CA GLU A 11 -10.75 2.78 9.30
C GLU A 11 -10.12 1.52 8.69
N ASP A 12 -9.00 1.05 9.24
CA ASP A 12 -8.33 -0.17 8.80
C ASP A 12 -9.15 -1.43 9.09
N GLU A 13 -9.75 -1.53 10.29
CA GLU A 13 -10.66 -2.62 10.63
C GLU A 13 -11.86 -2.65 9.68
N LYS A 14 -12.47 -1.50 9.45
CA LYS A 14 -13.60 -1.38 8.53
C LYS A 14 -13.20 -1.72 7.09
N LEU A 15 -12.02 -1.31 6.65
CA LEU A 15 -11.50 -1.68 5.34
C LEU A 15 -11.28 -3.20 5.24
N LYS A 16 -10.78 -3.87 6.28
CA LYS A 16 -10.65 -5.32 6.32
C LYS A 16 -11.98 -6.04 6.21
N GLU A 17 -12.96 -5.65 7.03
CA GLU A 17 -14.30 -6.24 6.98
C GLU A 17 -14.94 -6.06 5.60
N LEU A 18 -14.79 -4.88 5.00
CA LEU A 18 -15.35 -4.60 3.67
C LEU A 18 -14.64 -5.41 2.58
N VAL A 19 -13.31 -5.58 2.65
CA VAL A 19 -12.58 -6.40 1.68
C VAL A 19 -12.87 -7.88 1.87
N GLU A 20 -13.08 -8.35 3.09
CA GLU A 20 -13.50 -9.73 3.36
C GLU A 20 -14.92 -9.99 2.83
N LYS A 21 -15.83 -9.04 3.03
CA LYS A 21 -17.23 -9.14 2.60
C LYS A 21 -17.42 -8.99 1.09
N TYR A 22 -16.76 -8.01 0.48
CA TYR A 22 -16.94 -7.66 -0.93
C TYR A 22 -15.81 -8.15 -1.82
N GLY A 23 -14.66 -8.55 -1.28
CA GLY A 23 -13.48 -8.92 -2.06
C GLY A 23 -12.66 -7.70 -2.55
N PRO A 24 -11.36 -7.87 -2.84
CA PRO A 24 -10.45 -6.79 -3.25
C PRO A 24 -10.59 -6.39 -4.73
N HIS A 25 -11.81 -6.43 -5.29
CA HIS A 25 -12.07 -6.16 -6.70
C HIS A 25 -12.79 -4.83 -6.95
N ASN A 26 -13.68 -4.38 -6.04
CA ASN A 26 -14.45 -3.15 -6.23
C ASN A 26 -14.19 -2.10 -5.13
N TRP A 27 -13.03 -1.44 -5.23
CA TRP A 27 -12.58 -0.43 -4.27
C TRP A 27 -13.47 0.82 -4.21
N ASN A 28 -14.18 1.15 -5.28
CA ASN A 28 -15.10 2.29 -5.30
C ASN A 28 -16.30 2.03 -4.38
N ALA A 29 -16.90 0.83 -4.47
CA ALA A 29 -17.99 0.41 -3.59
C ALA A 29 -17.54 0.34 -2.10
N ILE A 30 -16.29 -0.10 -1.86
CA ILE A 30 -15.70 -0.09 -0.51
C ILE A 30 -15.52 1.34 0.00
N ALA A 31 -15.04 2.25 -0.84
CA ALA A 31 -14.84 3.65 -0.48
C ALA A 31 -16.15 4.39 -0.19
N GLU A 32 -17.25 4.05 -0.85
CA GLU A 32 -18.57 4.60 -0.51
C GLU A 32 -18.99 4.28 0.93
N LYS A 33 -18.51 3.16 1.49
CA LYS A 33 -18.75 2.76 2.89
C LYS A 33 -17.73 3.36 3.87
N LEU A 34 -16.68 3.99 3.37
CA LEU A 34 -15.60 4.65 4.13
C LEU A 34 -15.63 6.16 3.88
N GLN A 35 -16.28 6.90 4.77
CA GLN A 35 -16.37 8.36 4.63
C GLN A 35 -14.98 9.01 4.64
N GLY A 36 -14.72 9.86 3.63
CA GLY A 36 -13.46 10.60 3.52
C GLY A 36 -12.31 9.85 2.83
N ARG A 37 -12.51 8.58 2.42
CA ARG A 37 -11.51 7.82 1.66
C ARG A 37 -11.97 7.58 0.22
N SER A 38 -11.03 7.60 -0.71
CA SER A 38 -11.28 7.25 -2.11
C SER A 38 -10.95 5.78 -2.38
N GLY A 39 -11.52 5.19 -3.44
CA GLY A 39 -11.21 3.82 -3.83
C GLY A 39 -9.72 3.59 -4.06
N LYS A 40 -9.03 4.56 -4.67
CA LYS A 40 -7.57 4.52 -4.85
C LYS A 40 -6.83 4.46 -3.51
N SER A 41 -7.26 5.24 -2.51
CA SER A 41 -6.67 5.22 -1.16
C SER A 41 -6.89 3.88 -0.47
N CYS A 42 -8.11 3.33 -0.56
CA CYS A 42 -8.46 2.03 0.03
C CYS A 42 -7.64 0.90 -0.59
N ARG A 43 -7.52 0.88 -1.92
CA ARG A 43 -6.66 -0.07 -2.65
C ARG A 43 -5.22 0.00 -2.16
N LEU A 44 -4.65 1.21 -2.13
CA LEU A 44 -3.27 1.42 -1.71
C LEU A 44 -3.06 0.96 -0.26
N ARG A 45 -3.97 1.30 0.66
CA ARG A 45 -3.89 0.89 2.06
C ARG A 45 -3.93 -0.63 2.21
N TRP A 46 -4.84 -1.29 1.50
CA TRP A 46 -4.99 -2.74 1.52
C TRP A 46 -3.71 -3.43 1.07
N PHE A 47 -3.28 -3.16 -0.16
CA PHE A 47 -2.10 -3.80 -0.75
C PHE A 47 -0.79 -3.36 -0.11
N ASN A 48 -0.73 -2.22 0.58
CA ASN A 48 0.50 -1.81 1.23
C ASN A 48 0.64 -2.38 2.65
N GLN A 49 -0.45 -2.55 3.40
CA GLN A 49 -0.36 -2.78 4.86
C GLN A 49 -1.36 -3.80 5.42
N LEU A 50 -2.53 -4.00 4.81
CA LEU A 50 -3.59 -4.80 5.42
C LEU A 50 -3.73 -6.20 4.83
N ASP A 51 -3.31 -6.43 3.59
CA ASP A 51 -3.41 -7.74 2.95
C ASP A 51 -2.50 -8.74 3.71
N PRO A 52 -3.07 -9.83 4.26
CA PRO A 52 -2.29 -10.82 4.99
C PRO A 52 -1.27 -11.57 4.11
N ARG A 53 -1.41 -11.50 2.78
CA ARG A 53 -0.50 -12.14 1.82
C ARG A 53 0.79 -11.35 1.58
N ILE A 54 0.85 -10.08 2.01
CA ILE A 54 2.07 -9.26 1.84
C ILE A 54 3.14 -9.79 2.77
N ASN A 55 4.28 -10.18 2.19
CA ASN A 55 5.47 -10.48 2.95
C ASN A 55 6.04 -9.17 3.53
N ARG A 56 5.98 -9.00 4.85
CA ARG A 56 6.52 -7.82 5.56
C ARG A 56 7.94 -8.03 6.06
N SER A 57 8.57 -9.13 5.66
CA SER A 57 9.95 -9.39 6.02
C SER A 57 10.84 -8.30 5.41
N PRO A 58 11.86 -7.82 6.14
CA PRO A 58 12.83 -6.90 5.57
C PRO A 58 13.47 -7.54 4.34
N PHE A 59 13.70 -6.73 3.30
CA PHE A 59 14.48 -7.15 2.13
C PHE A 59 15.82 -7.73 2.58
N SER A 60 16.20 -8.85 1.98
CA SER A 60 17.55 -9.42 2.16
C SER A 60 18.62 -8.47 1.61
N GLU A 61 19.86 -8.61 2.08
CA GLU A 61 20.97 -7.77 1.63
C GLU A 61 21.22 -7.91 0.12
N GLU A 62 20.90 -9.07 -0.45
CA GLU A 62 20.97 -9.37 -1.88
C GLU A 62 19.95 -8.56 -2.67
N GLU A 63 18.69 -8.52 -2.22
CA GLU A 63 17.63 -7.73 -2.87
C GLU A 63 17.89 -6.23 -2.76
N LYS A 64 18.47 -5.78 -1.65
CA LYS A 64 18.89 -4.39 -1.49
C LYS A 64 19.96 -4.05 -2.53
N LYS A 65 20.93 -4.93 -2.77
CA LYS A 65 21.98 -4.73 -3.79
C LYS A 65 21.37 -4.66 -5.19
N ASP A 66 20.47 -5.57 -5.54
CA ASP A 66 19.80 -5.56 -6.84
C ASP A 66 18.98 -4.28 -7.05
N PHE A 67 18.29 -3.82 -5.99
CA PHE A 67 17.56 -2.56 -6.00
C PHE A 67 18.48 -1.34 -6.15
N TRP A 68 19.60 -1.30 -5.42
CA TRP A 68 20.61 -0.23 -5.54
C TRP A 68 21.26 -0.20 -6.93
N LEU A 69 21.48 -1.36 -7.55
CA LEU A 69 22.03 -1.47 -8.91
C LEU A 69 21.03 -0.98 -9.98
N LEU A 70 19.74 -1.28 -9.82
CA LEU A 70 18.68 -0.81 -10.72
C LEU A 70 18.39 0.69 -10.57
N THR A 71 18.41 1.21 -9.34
CA THR A 71 18.16 2.63 -9.05
C THR A 71 19.37 3.53 -9.35
N GLY A 72 20.58 2.97 -9.43
CA GLY A 72 21.83 3.69 -9.73
C GLY A 72 21.89 4.34 -11.13
N PHE A 73 20.97 4.02 -12.05
CA PHE A 73 20.94 4.63 -13.38
C PHE A 73 20.05 5.88 -13.48
N MET A 74 19.20 6.16 -12.49
CA MET A 74 18.31 7.32 -12.49
C MET A 74 18.54 8.14 -11.23
N GLY A 75 19.51 9.06 -11.29
CA GLY A 75 19.72 10.07 -10.26
C GLY A 75 18.44 10.87 -10.04
N THR A 76 17.73 10.57 -8.95
CA THR A 76 16.61 11.38 -8.46
C THR A 76 16.64 11.40 -6.93
N ASP A 77 16.37 12.58 -6.40
CA ASP A 77 16.52 12.97 -5.00
C ASP A 77 15.86 11.97 -4.02
N GLY A 78 16.51 11.78 -2.86
CA GLY A 78 16.22 10.78 -1.81
C GLY A 78 14.84 10.82 -1.15
N GLN A 79 13.84 11.47 -1.75
CA GLN A 79 12.47 11.55 -1.28
C GLN A 79 11.56 10.44 -1.85
N LEU A 80 11.99 9.68 -2.86
CA LEU A 80 11.17 8.64 -3.48
C LEU A 80 11.35 7.22 -2.91
N LEU A 81 12.36 6.98 -2.07
CA LEU A 81 12.63 5.65 -1.48
C LEU A 81 11.48 5.12 -0.60
N GLN A 82 10.71 6.02 0.03
CA GLN A 82 9.53 5.65 0.82
C GLN A 82 8.35 5.14 -0.04
N GLY A 83 8.29 5.54 -1.31
CA GLY A 83 7.25 5.10 -2.25
C GLY A 83 7.61 3.84 -3.03
N PHE A 84 8.89 3.67 -3.38
CA PHE A 84 9.38 2.50 -4.12
C PHE A 84 9.52 1.25 -3.24
N SER A 85 9.84 1.39 -1.95
CA SER A 85 9.96 0.25 -1.04
C SER A 85 8.64 -0.51 -0.83
N GLN A 86 7.49 0.17 -0.92
CA GLN A 86 6.19 -0.46 -0.67
C GLN A 86 5.64 -1.20 -1.90
N ALA A 87 5.91 -0.67 -3.10
CA ALA A 87 5.53 -1.33 -4.36
C ALA A 87 6.34 -2.62 -4.58
N ALA A 88 7.60 -2.65 -4.13
CA ALA A 88 8.45 -3.84 -4.18
C ALA A 88 7.96 -4.99 -3.27
N LEU A 89 7.34 -4.68 -2.12
CA LEU A 89 6.75 -5.69 -1.22
C LEU A 89 5.50 -6.37 -1.79
N ILE A 90 4.81 -5.74 -2.75
CA ILE A 90 3.61 -6.29 -3.41
C ILE A 90 3.98 -7.18 -4.61
N MET A 91 5.20 -7.04 -5.15
CA MET A 91 5.67 -7.78 -6.33
C MET A 91 6.45 -9.06 -5.99
N ARG A 92 6.28 -9.62 -4.78
CA ARG A 92 6.74 -10.96 -4.40
C ARG A 92 5.58 -11.90 -4.18
#